data_AF-A0A0B5KUA5-F1
#
_entry.id   AF-A0A0B5KUA5-F1
#
_cell.length_a   1.000
_cell.length_b   1.000
_cell.length_c   1.000
_cell.angle_alpha   90.00
_cell.angle_beta   90.00
_cell.angle_gamma   90.00
#
_symmetry.space_group_name_H-M   'P 1'
#
loop_
_entity.id
_entity.type
_entity.pdbx_description
1 polymer ?
#
loop_
_entity_poly.entity_id
_entity_poly.type
_entity_poly.pdbx_seq_one_letter_code
_entity_poly.pdbx_strand_id
1 'polypeptide(L)'
;MKNMEFLKRSFAPLTEKQWQEIDNRAREIFKTQLYGRRFVDVVGPYGWEYAAHPLGEVEVLSDENETVKWGLRKSLPLIELRATFTLGLWELDNLERGKENVDLSSLEETVRKVAEFEDEVIFEGCEKSGVKGLLSFKEERKIQCGNSPGDLLESLMRALSTFSKEGIDGPYTLVINTDRWINLLKEGTGHYPLEKRVTELLGGRVITTPRIEDALVVSERGGDFKLILGQDLSIGYEDREKDSVRLFVTETFTFYVVNPEAMVYLAF
;
A
#
# COMPACT_ATOMS: atom_id res chain seq x y z
N MET A 1 6.06 -5.24 23.75
CA MET A 1 7.50 -5.02 23.49
C MET A 1 8.34 -6.28 23.27
N LYS A 2 7.84 -7.51 23.52
CA LYS A 2 8.57 -8.76 23.20
C LYS A 2 8.71 -9.09 21.70
N ASN A 3 8.03 -8.37 20.80
CA ASN A 3 7.99 -8.70 19.37
C ASN A 3 9.13 -8.15 18.50
N MET A 4 10.12 -7.41 19.03
CA MET A 4 11.17 -6.78 18.21
C MET A 4 12.58 -7.38 18.37
N GLU A 5 12.76 -8.37 19.25
CA GLU A 5 14.09 -8.97 19.48
C GLU A 5 14.63 -9.78 18.28
N PHE A 6 13.75 -10.18 17.36
CA PHE A 6 14.15 -10.89 16.14
C PHE A 6 14.87 -9.95 15.14
N LEU A 7 14.69 -8.64 15.26
CA LEU A 7 15.37 -7.63 14.42
C LEU A 7 16.85 -7.48 14.76
N LYS A 8 17.32 -8.03 15.89
CA LYS A 8 18.73 -8.03 16.32
C LYS A 8 19.41 -6.65 16.34
N ARG A 9 18.65 -5.56 16.47
CA ARG A 9 19.16 -4.18 16.44
C ARG A 9 20.24 -3.90 17.48
N SER A 10 20.15 -4.53 18.65
CA SER A 10 21.14 -4.40 19.74
C SER A 10 22.52 -4.98 19.41
N PHE A 11 22.64 -5.82 18.38
CA PHE A 11 23.92 -6.39 17.93
C PHE A 11 24.60 -5.54 16.85
N ALA A 12 23.88 -4.58 16.26
CA ALA A 12 24.48 -3.66 15.30
C ALA A 12 25.50 -2.76 16.01
N PRO A 13 26.68 -2.51 15.40
CA PRO A 13 27.66 -1.57 15.91
C PRO A 13 27.21 -0.12 15.61
N LEU A 14 26.01 0.25 16.05
CA LEU A 14 25.38 1.55 15.83
C LEU A 14 24.95 2.17 17.15
N THR A 15 25.12 3.49 17.26
CA THR A 15 24.61 4.27 18.39
C THR A 15 23.10 4.46 18.28
N GLU A 16 22.47 4.85 19.38
CA GLU A 16 21.05 5.20 19.40
C GLU A 16 20.74 6.36 18.43
N LYS A 17 21.64 7.35 18.34
CA LYS A 17 21.50 8.49 17.43
C LYS A 17 21.51 8.04 15.96
N GLN A 18 22.42 7.13 15.60
CA GLN A 18 22.49 6.56 14.25
C GLN A 18 21.23 5.76 13.90
N TRP A 19 20.70 4.97 14.84
CA TRP A 19 19.44 4.26 14.65
C TRP A 19 18.25 5.19 14.43
N GLN A 20 18.15 6.26 15.23
CA GLN A 20 17.08 7.24 15.09
C GLN A 20 17.13 7.96 13.75
N GLU A 21 18.33 8.31 13.26
CA GLU A 21 18.51 8.93 11.95
C GLU A 21 18.01 8.01 10.82
N ILE A 22 18.39 6.73 10.86
CA ILE A 22 17.94 5.70 9.91
C ILE A 22 16.41 5.55 9.94
N ASP A 23 15.83 5.38 11.13
CA ASP A 23 14.38 5.18 11.27
C ASP A 23 13.58 6.42 10.84
N ASN A 24 14.06 7.62 11.16
CA ASN A 24 13.41 8.87 10.76
C ASN A 24 13.40 9.01 9.24
N ARG A 25 14.56 8.77 8.60
CA ARG A 25 14.65 8.87 7.15
C ARG A 25 13.76 7.86 6.44
N ALA A 26 13.71 6.62 6.93
CA ALA A 26 12.82 5.60 6.40
C ALA A 26 11.33 6.00 6.56
N ARG A 27 10.94 6.51 7.74
CA ARG A 27 9.57 6.93 8.03
C ARG A 27 9.10 8.07 7.12
N GLU A 28 9.97 9.04 6.84
CA GLU A 28 9.66 10.14 5.92
C GLU A 28 9.33 9.63 4.50
N ILE A 29 10.14 8.70 4.00
CA ILE A 29 9.95 8.13 2.68
C ILE A 29 8.67 7.28 2.66
N PHE A 30 8.49 6.36 3.61
CA PHE A 30 7.30 5.52 3.66
C PHE A 30 6.00 6.33 3.76
N LYS A 31 5.96 7.39 4.59
CA LYS A 31 4.79 8.28 4.70
C LYS A 31 4.37 8.89 3.35
N THR A 32 5.33 9.13 2.46
CA THR A 32 5.07 9.77 1.16
C THR A 32 4.96 8.77 0.00
N GLN A 33 5.51 7.56 0.15
CA GLN A 33 5.61 6.57 -0.92
C GLN A 33 4.63 5.39 -0.80
N LEU A 34 4.02 5.17 0.37
CA LEU A 34 2.96 4.17 0.54
C LEU A 34 1.62 4.78 0.15
N TYR A 35 1.22 4.61 -1.11
CA TYR A 35 -0.01 5.21 -1.63
C TYR A 35 -1.24 4.40 -1.24
N GLY A 36 -1.15 3.07 -1.21
CA GLY A 36 -2.24 2.16 -0.84
C GLY A 36 -2.81 2.47 0.55
N ARG A 37 -1.93 2.62 1.56
CA ARG A 37 -2.31 2.93 2.95
C ARG A 37 -3.07 4.24 3.14
N ARG A 38 -3.14 5.10 2.13
CA ARG A 38 -3.88 6.37 2.22
C ARG A 38 -5.38 6.18 2.15
N PHE A 39 -5.87 5.12 1.50
CA PHE A 39 -7.30 4.91 1.25
C PHE A 39 -7.81 3.51 1.63
N VAL A 40 -6.93 2.53 1.86
CA VAL A 40 -7.33 1.21 2.38
C VAL A 40 -7.26 1.17 3.90
N ASP A 41 -8.04 0.30 4.53
CA ASP A 41 -7.99 0.07 5.97
C ASP A 41 -6.77 -0.75 6.34
N VAL A 42 -6.03 -0.30 7.35
CA VAL A 42 -4.90 -1.05 7.91
C VAL A 42 -5.37 -1.79 9.15
N VAL A 43 -5.25 -3.11 9.15
CA VAL A 43 -5.69 -4.00 10.24
C VAL A 43 -4.49 -4.74 10.82
N GLY A 44 -4.27 -4.59 12.12
CA GLY A 44 -3.11 -5.15 12.83
C GLY A 44 -2.34 -4.08 13.61
N PRO A 45 -1.06 -4.30 13.94
CA PRO A 45 -0.25 -5.49 13.64
C PRO A 45 -0.66 -6.72 14.48
N TYR A 46 -0.83 -7.88 13.85
CA TYR A 46 -1.12 -9.17 14.50
C TYR A 46 0.11 -9.87 15.10
N GLY A 47 1.32 -9.40 14.77
CA GLY A 47 2.59 -9.92 15.24
C GLY A 47 3.36 -10.77 14.23
N TRP A 48 4.63 -11.03 14.53
CA TRP A 48 5.57 -11.77 13.66
C TRP A 48 5.17 -13.21 13.39
N GLU A 49 4.50 -13.87 14.34
CA GLU A 49 4.09 -15.28 14.22
C GLU A 49 2.79 -15.45 13.41
N TYR A 50 2.15 -14.36 12.98
CA TYR A 50 0.89 -14.41 12.26
C TYR A 50 1.11 -14.88 10.81
N ALA A 51 0.75 -16.12 10.51
CA ALA A 51 1.09 -16.76 9.23
C ALA A 51 0.04 -16.60 8.12
N ALA A 52 -1.25 -16.50 8.48
CA ALA A 52 -2.34 -16.41 7.50
C ALA A 52 -3.59 -15.74 8.07
N HIS A 53 -4.32 -15.03 7.22
CA HIS A 53 -5.61 -14.39 7.54
C HIS A 53 -6.79 -15.27 7.10
N PRO A 54 -7.72 -15.65 8.01
CA PRO A 54 -8.83 -16.53 7.67
C PRO A 54 -9.85 -15.83 6.75
N LEU A 55 -10.30 -16.52 5.70
CA LEU A 55 -11.32 -16.00 4.77
C LEU A 55 -12.76 -16.38 5.14
N GLY A 56 -12.94 -17.31 6.07
CA GLY A 56 -14.27 -17.74 6.51
C GLY A 56 -14.97 -18.76 5.60
N GLU A 57 -14.31 -19.22 4.54
CA GLU A 57 -14.85 -20.22 3.61
C GLU A 57 -14.32 -21.64 3.88
N VAL A 58 -15.05 -22.64 3.36
CA VAL A 58 -14.61 -24.03 3.29
C VAL A 58 -14.59 -24.47 1.83
N GLU A 59 -13.46 -25.00 1.38
CA GLU A 59 -13.34 -25.75 0.13
C GLU A 59 -13.68 -27.21 0.41
N VAL A 60 -14.86 -27.65 -0.02
CA VAL A 60 -15.33 -29.04 0.17
C VAL A 60 -14.58 -29.96 -0.79
N LEU A 61 -13.95 -31.00 -0.25
CA LEU A 61 -13.14 -31.96 -1.01
C LEU A 61 -13.70 -33.39 -0.99
N SER A 62 -14.69 -33.66 -0.14
CA SER A 62 -15.40 -34.95 -0.11
C SER A 62 -16.44 -35.05 -1.22
N ASP A 63 -16.55 -36.22 -1.85
CA ASP A 63 -17.59 -36.51 -2.84
C ASP A 63 -18.99 -36.58 -2.21
N GLU A 64 -20.04 -36.41 -3.04
CA GLU A 64 -21.44 -36.45 -2.60
C GLU A 64 -21.83 -37.77 -1.91
N ASN A 65 -21.19 -38.89 -2.28
CA ASN A 65 -21.50 -40.22 -1.76
C ASN A 65 -20.71 -40.60 -0.49
N GLU A 66 -19.70 -39.82 -0.09
CA GLU A 66 -18.94 -40.09 1.13
C GLU A 66 -19.79 -39.87 2.38
N THR A 67 -19.74 -40.80 3.34
CA THR A 67 -20.46 -40.68 4.62
C THR A 67 -19.87 -39.58 5.51
N VAL A 68 -18.56 -39.34 5.44
CA VAL A 68 -17.89 -38.26 6.17
C VAL A 68 -17.60 -37.13 5.18
N LYS A 69 -18.20 -35.95 5.43
CA LYS A 69 -17.93 -34.75 4.64
C LYS A 69 -16.75 -33.98 5.21
N TRP A 70 -15.84 -33.55 4.36
CA TRP A 70 -14.64 -32.82 4.79
C TRP A 70 -14.18 -31.81 3.73
N GLY A 71 -13.35 -30.87 4.17
CA GLY A 71 -12.84 -29.79 3.35
C GLY A 71 -11.76 -28.99 4.07
N LEU A 72 -11.18 -28.02 3.35
CA LEU A 72 -10.14 -27.13 3.88
C LEU A 72 -10.73 -25.77 4.22
N ARG A 73 -10.35 -25.20 5.36
CA ARG A 73 -10.67 -23.80 5.65
C ARG A 73 -9.72 -22.91 4.85
N LYS A 74 -10.28 -21.99 4.06
CA LYS A 74 -9.47 -21.06 3.28
C LYS A 74 -8.90 -19.94 4.14
N SER A 75 -7.66 -19.60 3.86
CA SER A 75 -6.93 -18.48 4.46
C SER A 75 -5.99 -17.86 3.43
N LEU A 76 -5.71 -16.57 3.56
CA LEU A 76 -4.67 -15.88 2.79
C LEU A 76 -3.35 -15.93 3.55
N PRO A 77 -2.30 -16.57 3.01
CA PRO A 77 -0.98 -16.54 3.63
C PRO A 77 -0.43 -15.11 3.61
N LEU A 78 0.31 -14.74 4.66
CA LEU A 78 1.04 -13.46 4.66
C LEU A 78 2.31 -13.59 3.83
N ILE A 79 2.60 -12.52 3.08
CA ILE A 79 3.87 -12.29 2.41
C ILE A 79 4.84 -11.76 3.44
N GLU A 80 5.91 -12.50 3.73
CA GLU A 80 7.08 -12.00 4.46
C GLU A 80 8.06 -11.40 3.47
N LEU A 81 8.28 -10.09 3.54
CA LEU A 81 9.27 -9.40 2.72
C LEU A 81 10.52 -9.08 3.53
N ARG A 82 11.67 -9.15 2.86
CA ARG A 82 12.96 -8.77 3.42
C ARG A 82 13.83 -8.15 2.34
N ALA A 83 14.17 -6.88 2.52
CA ALA A 83 15.02 -6.12 1.61
C ALA A 83 16.26 -5.63 2.34
N THR A 84 17.45 -6.06 1.90
CA THR A 84 18.73 -5.75 2.54
C THR A 84 19.40 -4.53 1.93
N PHE A 85 20.09 -3.73 2.74
CA PHE A 85 20.87 -2.59 2.31
C PHE A 85 22.12 -2.42 3.19
N THR A 86 23.13 -1.71 2.66
CA THR A 86 24.43 -1.59 3.30
C THR A 86 24.80 -0.12 3.51
N LEU A 87 25.30 0.22 4.69
CA LEU A 87 25.73 1.57 5.06
C LEU A 87 27.19 1.55 5.55
N GLY A 88 27.98 2.55 5.15
CA GLY A 88 29.38 2.68 5.58
C GLY A 88 29.49 3.15 7.03
N LEU A 89 30.16 2.38 7.89
CA LEU A 89 30.28 2.70 9.33
C LEU A 89 31.04 4.01 9.56
N TRP A 90 32.13 4.23 8.82
CA TRP A 90 32.92 5.46 8.96
C TRP A 90 32.11 6.72 8.63
N GLU A 91 31.20 6.61 7.66
CA GLU A 91 30.30 7.69 7.26
C GLU A 91 29.21 7.91 8.30
N LEU A 92 28.60 6.84 8.84
CA LEU A 92 27.64 6.94 9.95
C LEU A 92 28.25 7.54 11.22
N ASP A 93 29.53 7.26 11.50
CA ASP A 93 30.25 7.86 12.62
C ASP A 93 30.40 9.38 12.50
N ASN A 94 30.32 9.94 11.28
CA ASN A 94 30.32 11.39 11.09
C ASN A 94 29.12 12.07 11.76
N LEU A 95 28.02 11.35 11.99
CA LEU A 95 26.85 11.86 12.73
C LEU A 95 27.22 12.26 14.17
N GLU A 96 28.08 11.47 14.83
CA GLU A 96 28.58 11.76 16.18
C GLU A 96 29.63 12.88 16.16
N ARG A 97 30.32 13.04 15.03
CA ARG A 97 31.24 14.16 14.78
C ARG A 97 30.50 15.48 14.46
N GLY A 98 29.17 15.45 14.35
CA GLY A 98 28.32 16.62 14.12
C GLY A 98 27.96 16.88 12.65
N LYS A 99 28.20 15.93 11.73
CA LYS A 99 27.71 16.03 10.36
C LYS A 99 26.19 15.93 10.36
N GLU A 100 25.51 16.94 9.81
CA GLU A 100 24.04 17.00 9.78
C GLU A 100 23.43 16.10 8.70
N ASN A 101 24.09 15.98 7.54
CA ASN A 101 23.60 15.19 6.41
C ASN A 101 24.56 14.02 6.14
N VAL A 102 24.17 12.84 6.60
CA VAL A 102 24.89 11.58 6.41
C VAL A 102 24.34 10.87 5.18
N ASP A 103 25.21 10.23 4.40
CA ASP A 103 24.77 9.49 3.22
C ASP A 103 24.00 8.22 3.60
N LEU A 104 22.69 8.27 3.38
CA LEU A 104 21.75 7.15 3.56
C LEU A 104 21.11 6.72 2.23
N SER A 105 21.69 7.05 1.08
CA SER A 105 21.13 6.78 -0.25
C SER A 105 20.69 5.32 -0.45
N SER A 106 21.48 4.35 0.00
CA SER A 106 21.15 2.91 -0.07
C SER A 106 19.89 2.53 0.72
N LEU A 107 19.67 3.17 1.87
CA LEU A 107 18.42 3.03 2.64
C LEU A 107 17.26 3.60 1.83
N GLU A 108 17.41 4.81 1.27
CA GLU A 108 16.32 5.47 0.55
C GLU A 108 15.84 4.67 -0.66
N GLU A 109 16.77 4.15 -1.47
CA GLU A 109 16.45 3.31 -2.62
C GLU A 109 15.73 2.02 -2.20
N THR A 110 16.21 1.38 -1.14
CA THR A 110 15.63 0.14 -0.64
C THR A 110 14.22 0.36 -0.07
N VAL A 111 14.04 1.43 0.70
CA VAL A 111 12.74 1.84 1.26
C VAL A 111 11.75 2.20 0.15
N ARG A 112 12.19 2.91 -0.90
CA ARG A 112 11.34 3.16 -2.08
C ARG A 112 10.89 1.84 -2.70
N LYS A 113 11.82 0.91 -3.00
CA LYS A 113 11.52 -0.42 -3.58
C LYS A 113 10.52 -1.22 -2.74
N VAL A 114 10.65 -1.20 -1.41
CA VAL A 114 9.69 -1.85 -0.51
C VAL A 114 8.30 -1.22 -0.62
N ALA A 115 8.22 0.11 -0.69
CA ALA A 115 6.95 0.79 -0.88
C ALA A 115 6.31 0.49 -2.25
N GLU A 116 7.10 0.38 -3.32
CA GLU A 116 6.58 0.00 -4.64
C GLU A 116 6.03 -1.42 -4.62
N PHE A 117 6.70 -2.34 -3.92
CA PHE A 117 6.25 -3.72 -3.79
C PHE A 117 4.93 -3.83 -3.02
N GLU A 118 4.75 -3.10 -1.92
CA GLU A 118 3.46 -3.08 -1.21
C GLU A 118 2.34 -2.53 -2.10
N ASP A 119 2.58 -1.39 -2.76
CA ASP A 119 1.61 -0.79 -3.67
C ASP A 119 1.27 -1.73 -4.84
N GLU A 120 2.26 -2.42 -5.43
CA GLU A 120 2.05 -3.42 -6.48
C GLU A 120 1.12 -4.54 -6.01
N VAL A 121 1.32 -5.08 -4.81
CA VAL A 121 0.44 -6.11 -4.24
C VAL A 121 -0.99 -5.58 -3.99
N ILE A 122 -1.14 -4.31 -3.61
CA ILE A 122 -2.47 -3.69 -3.40
C ILE A 122 -3.18 -3.43 -4.73
N PHE A 123 -2.49 -2.88 -5.72
CA PHE A 123 -3.09 -2.48 -7.00
C PHE A 123 -3.22 -3.65 -7.98
N GLU A 124 -2.12 -4.35 -8.28
CA GLU A 124 -2.07 -5.45 -9.26
C GLU A 124 -2.45 -6.78 -8.60
N GLY A 125 -1.98 -7.02 -7.37
CA GLY A 125 -2.10 -8.30 -6.68
C GLY A 125 -0.83 -9.13 -6.75
N CYS A 126 -0.90 -10.38 -6.29
CA CYS A 126 0.19 -11.32 -6.40
C CYS A 126 -0.37 -12.76 -6.49
N GLU A 127 -0.41 -13.30 -7.71
CA GLU A 127 -0.97 -14.63 -7.99
C GLU A 127 -0.36 -15.73 -7.11
N LYS A 128 0.95 -15.67 -6.86
CA LYS A 128 1.68 -16.65 -6.03
C LYS A 128 1.20 -16.68 -4.58
N SER A 129 0.71 -15.56 -4.06
CA SER A 129 0.18 -15.43 -2.71
C SER A 129 -1.35 -15.60 -2.63
N GLY A 130 -2.02 -15.71 -3.78
CA GLY A 130 -3.49 -15.73 -3.87
C GLY A 130 -4.16 -14.38 -3.66
N VAL A 131 -3.37 -13.29 -3.56
CA VAL A 131 -3.89 -11.92 -3.44
C VAL A 131 -4.34 -11.42 -4.80
N LYS A 132 -5.61 -10.99 -4.89
CA LYS A 132 -6.15 -10.23 -6.01
C LYS A 132 -6.10 -8.74 -5.67
N GLY A 133 -5.41 -7.95 -6.49
CA GLY A 133 -5.34 -6.50 -6.33
C GLY A 133 -6.59 -5.80 -6.80
N LEU A 134 -6.69 -4.50 -6.53
CA LEU A 134 -7.81 -3.64 -6.96
C LEU A 134 -8.05 -3.68 -8.47
N LEU A 135 -6.98 -3.63 -9.27
CA LEU A 135 -7.05 -3.60 -10.74
C LEU A 135 -7.47 -4.94 -11.34
N SER A 136 -7.45 -6.03 -10.58
CA SER A 136 -8.00 -7.32 -11.02
C SER A 136 -9.52 -7.24 -11.28
N PHE A 137 -10.22 -6.29 -10.62
CA PHE A 137 -11.66 -6.07 -10.76
C PHE A 137 -12.02 -4.99 -11.79
N LYS A 138 -11.03 -4.47 -12.54
CA LYS A 138 -11.21 -3.31 -13.43
C LYS A 138 -12.27 -3.54 -14.50
N GLU A 139 -12.32 -4.73 -15.11
CA GLU A 139 -13.24 -5.02 -16.22
C GLU A 139 -14.70 -5.18 -15.75
N GLU A 140 -14.91 -5.63 -14.51
CA GLU A 140 -16.24 -5.74 -13.91
C GLU A 140 -16.82 -4.36 -13.55
N ARG A 141 -15.94 -3.39 -13.27
CA ARG A 141 -16.31 -2.09 -12.68
C ARG A 141 -15.75 -0.90 -13.45
N LYS A 142 -15.74 -1.00 -14.77
CA LYS A 142 -15.15 -0.03 -15.70
C LYS A 142 -16.14 1.05 -16.11
N ILE A 143 -15.71 2.32 -16.06
CA ILE A 143 -16.36 3.45 -16.72
C ILE A 143 -15.36 4.08 -17.68
N GLN A 144 -15.77 4.28 -18.92
CA GLN A 144 -14.98 5.03 -19.91
C GLN A 144 -15.02 6.52 -19.57
N CYS A 145 -13.85 7.14 -19.44
CA CYS A 145 -13.63 8.53 -19.14
C CYS A 145 -12.94 9.20 -20.34
N GLY A 146 -13.39 10.40 -20.71
CA GLY A 146 -12.67 11.22 -21.68
C GLY A 146 -11.45 11.90 -21.06
N ASN A 147 -10.71 12.66 -21.88
CA ASN A 147 -9.48 13.32 -21.47
C ASN A 147 -9.67 14.78 -21.03
N SER A 148 -10.90 15.31 -21.04
CA SER A 148 -11.16 16.69 -20.60
C SER A 148 -11.64 16.77 -19.13
N PRO A 149 -11.49 17.94 -18.46
CA PRO A 149 -12.03 18.15 -17.12
C PRO A 149 -13.55 17.97 -17.03
N GLY A 150 -14.29 18.22 -18.11
CA GLY A 150 -15.73 17.98 -18.17
C GLY A 150 -16.06 16.49 -18.15
N ASP A 151 -15.33 15.70 -18.95
CA ASP A 151 -15.52 14.25 -19.03
C ASP A 151 -15.20 13.57 -17.70
N LEU A 152 -14.16 14.03 -16.99
CA LEU A 152 -13.85 13.55 -15.64
C LEU A 152 -15.05 13.75 -14.71
N LEU A 153 -15.59 14.96 -14.63
CA LEU A 153 -16.70 15.26 -13.73
C LEU A 153 -17.95 14.45 -14.09
N GLU A 154 -18.24 14.26 -15.37
CA GLU A 154 -19.31 13.37 -15.82
C GLU A 154 -19.08 11.93 -15.37
N SER A 155 -17.86 11.42 -15.54
CA SER A 155 -17.49 10.07 -15.16
C SER A 155 -17.55 9.84 -13.64
N LEU A 156 -17.16 10.84 -12.85
CA LEU A 156 -17.32 10.83 -11.40
C LEU A 156 -18.79 10.80 -10.99
N MET A 157 -19.67 11.59 -11.62
CA MET A 157 -21.11 11.54 -11.35
C MET A 157 -21.71 10.16 -11.70
N ARG A 158 -21.26 9.53 -12.79
CA ARG A 158 -21.66 8.16 -13.15
C ARG A 158 -21.17 7.15 -12.11
N ALA A 159 -19.94 7.27 -11.63
CA ALA A 159 -19.39 6.41 -10.57
C ALA A 159 -20.20 6.53 -9.27
N LEU A 160 -20.52 7.77 -8.84
CA LEU A 160 -21.38 8.03 -7.68
C LEU A 160 -22.79 7.44 -7.85
N SER A 161 -23.36 7.50 -9.06
CA SER A 161 -24.63 6.86 -9.35
C SER A 161 -24.56 5.33 -9.24
N THR A 162 -23.45 4.71 -9.67
CA THR A 162 -23.21 3.28 -9.50
C THR A 162 -23.16 2.92 -8.02
N PHE A 163 -22.37 3.63 -7.22
CA PHE A 163 -22.31 3.44 -5.76
C PHE A 163 -23.67 3.57 -5.10
N SER A 164 -24.44 4.60 -5.46
CA SER A 164 -25.78 4.81 -4.92
C SER A 164 -26.75 3.65 -5.22
N LYS A 165 -26.69 3.07 -6.43
CA LYS A 165 -27.53 1.90 -6.81
C LYS A 165 -27.18 0.64 -6.02
N GLU A 166 -25.93 0.51 -5.60
CA GLU A 166 -25.42 -0.62 -4.83
C GLU A 166 -25.44 -0.39 -3.32
N GLY A 167 -25.91 0.78 -2.87
CA GLY A 167 -25.95 1.12 -1.44
C GLY A 167 -24.57 1.37 -0.83
N ILE A 168 -23.60 1.77 -1.65
CA ILE A 168 -22.28 2.19 -1.21
C ILE A 168 -22.35 3.68 -0.86
N ASP A 169 -21.99 4.01 0.37
CA ASP A 169 -21.90 5.39 0.87
C ASP A 169 -20.45 5.87 0.86
N GLY A 170 -20.24 7.17 0.96
CA GLY A 170 -18.93 7.81 0.98
C GLY A 170 -18.28 7.89 2.38
N PRO A 171 -17.24 8.72 2.54
CA PRO A 171 -16.70 9.66 1.54
C PRO A 171 -15.99 8.94 0.38
N TYR A 172 -15.94 9.59 -0.79
CA TYR A 172 -15.31 9.01 -1.98
C TYR A 172 -13.96 9.66 -2.27
N THR A 173 -12.99 8.87 -2.69
CA THR A 173 -11.65 9.33 -3.04
C THR A 173 -11.32 8.97 -4.49
N LEU A 174 -10.80 9.96 -5.22
CA LEU A 174 -10.23 9.76 -6.55
C LEU A 174 -8.74 9.45 -6.41
N VAL A 175 -8.33 8.26 -6.77
CA VAL A 175 -6.93 7.87 -6.94
C VAL A 175 -6.61 7.96 -8.42
N ILE A 176 -5.69 8.84 -8.83
CA ILE A 176 -5.44 9.12 -10.25
C ILE A 176 -3.94 9.16 -10.55
N ASN A 177 -3.57 8.73 -11.76
CA ASN A 177 -2.23 8.89 -12.27
C ASN A 177 -1.77 10.36 -12.22
N THR A 178 -0.53 10.58 -11.77
CA THR A 178 0.03 11.93 -11.59
C THR A 178 0.08 12.73 -12.88
N ASP A 179 0.53 12.14 -13.99
CA ASP A 179 0.64 12.83 -15.28
C ASP A 179 -0.73 13.13 -15.88
N ARG A 180 -1.70 12.22 -15.72
CA ARG A 180 -3.09 12.46 -16.13
C ARG A 180 -3.71 13.61 -15.37
N TRP A 181 -3.52 13.68 -14.05
CA TRP A 181 -4.00 14.80 -13.25
C TRP A 181 -3.39 16.12 -13.70
N ILE A 182 -2.08 16.16 -13.97
CA ILE A 182 -1.40 17.35 -14.51
C ILE A 182 -2.00 17.77 -15.85
N ASN A 183 -2.29 16.83 -16.76
CA ASN A 183 -2.89 17.14 -18.06
C ASN A 183 -4.29 17.73 -17.94
N LEU A 184 -5.13 17.18 -17.05
CA LEU A 184 -6.46 17.72 -16.77
C LEU A 184 -6.40 19.15 -16.19
N LEU A 185 -5.42 19.43 -15.32
CA LEU A 185 -5.20 20.77 -14.79
C LEU A 185 -4.74 21.77 -15.87
N LYS A 186 -3.95 21.33 -16.85
CA LYS A 186 -3.50 22.18 -17.97
C LYS A 186 -4.64 22.56 -18.91
N GLU A 187 -5.55 21.62 -19.19
CA GLU A 187 -6.72 21.87 -20.04
C GLU A 187 -7.83 22.68 -19.34
N GLY A 188 -7.82 22.68 -18.00
CA GLY A 188 -8.73 23.45 -17.17
C GLY A 188 -8.52 24.97 -17.30
N THR A 189 -9.14 25.59 -18.28
CA THR A 189 -9.12 27.04 -18.53
C THR A 189 -10.12 27.85 -17.69
N GLY A 190 -10.74 27.23 -16.68
CA GLY A 190 -11.83 27.82 -15.89
C GLY A 190 -11.37 28.71 -14.73
N HIS A 191 -12.23 29.64 -14.32
CA HIS A 191 -12.01 30.51 -13.15
C HIS A 191 -12.10 29.79 -11.79
N TYR A 192 -12.58 28.54 -11.75
CA TYR A 192 -12.74 27.75 -10.53
C TYR A 192 -11.85 26.50 -10.55
N PRO A 193 -11.02 26.26 -9.50
CA PRO A 193 -10.07 25.15 -9.48
C PRO A 193 -10.75 23.78 -9.66
N LEU A 194 -10.24 22.96 -10.58
CA LEU A 194 -10.74 21.61 -10.83
C LEU A 194 -10.72 20.75 -9.56
N GLU A 195 -9.64 20.84 -8.78
CA GLU A 195 -9.49 20.13 -7.51
C GLU A 195 -10.67 20.40 -6.56
N LYS A 196 -11.11 21.65 -6.43
CA LYS A 196 -12.26 21.99 -5.57
C LYS A 196 -13.55 21.36 -6.07
N ARG A 197 -13.79 21.38 -7.40
CA ARG A 197 -14.98 20.78 -8.01
C ARG A 197 -15.03 19.27 -7.76
N VAL A 198 -13.90 18.60 -7.91
CA VAL A 198 -13.78 17.15 -7.69
C VAL A 198 -13.98 16.81 -6.22
N THR A 199 -13.29 17.51 -5.31
CA THR A 199 -13.39 17.29 -3.87
C THR A 199 -14.80 17.56 -3.33
N GLU A 200 -15.47 18.62 -3.81
CA GLU A 200 -16.87 18.92 -3.47
C GLU A 200 -17.84 17.85 -3.98
N LEU A 201 -17.63 17.35 -5.21
CA LEU A 201 -18.45 16.30 -5.80
C LEU A 201 -18.32 14.97 -5.04
N LEU A 202 -17.11 14.60 -4.65
CA LEU A 202 -16.80 13.33 -4.00
C LEU A 202 -17.01 13.34 -2.48
N GLY A 203 -16.99 14.53 -1.85
CA GLY A 203 -17.03 14.67 -0.40
C GLY A 203 -15.78 14.12 0.32
N GLY A 204 -14.77 13.64 -0.42
CA GLY A 204 -13.51 13.12 0.09
C GLY A 204 -12.33 13.90 -0.45
N ARG A 205 -11.40 13.24 -1.16
CA ARG A 205 -10.13 13.84 -1.60
C ARG A 205 -9.63 13.28 -2.93
N VAL A 206 -8.59 13.92 -3.47
CA VAL A 206 -7.84 13.45 -4.63
C VAL A 206 -6.46 12.98 -4.18
N ILE A 207 -6.09 11.76 -4.56
CA ILE A 207 -4.77 11.17 -4.34
C ILE A 207 -4.13 10.97 -5.71
N THR A 208 -3.06 11.73 -5.98
CA THR A 208 -2.21 11.45 -7.14
C THR A 208 -1.22 10.35 -6.79
N THR A 209 -1.04 9.41 -7.71
CA THR A 209 -0.09 8.31 -7.54
C THR A 209 0.59 7.98 -8.87
N PRO A 210 1.88 7.62 -8.88
CA PRO A 210 2.54 7.09 -10.07
C PRO A 210 2.31 5.56 -10.24
N ARG A 211 1.57 4.91 -9.32
CA ARG A 211 1.42 3.44 -9.25
C ARG A 211 0.33 2.86 -10.14
N ILE A 212 -0.50 3.70 -10.75
CA ILE A 212 -1.56 3.28 -11.67
C ILE A 212 -1.46 4.08 -12.97
N GLU A 213 -1.97 3.53 -14.06
CA GLU A 213 -1.97 4.18 -15.37
C GLU A 213 -3.11 5.20 -15.52
N ASP A 214 -4.30 4.87 -15.00
CA ASP A 214 -5.53 5.66 -15.19
C ASP A 214 -6.05 6.24 -13.87
N ALA A 215 -7.29 5.95 -13.48
CA ALA A 215 -7.83 6.33 -12.18
C ALA A 215 -8.79 5.29 -11.59
N LEU A 216 -8.93 5.36 -10.27
CA LEU A 216 -9.86 4.62 -9.45
C LEU A 216 -10.67 5.60 -8.60
N VAL A 217 -11.96 5.35 -8.47
CA VAL A 217 -12.80 5.98 -7.46
C VAL A 217 -13.12 4.92 -6.42
N VAL A 218 -12.85 5.21 -5.16
CA VAL A 218 -13.07 4.28 -4.04
C VAL A 218 -13.92 4.94 -2.96
N SER A 219 -14.73 4.16 -2.27
CA SER A 219 -15.33 4.60 -1.01
C SER A 219 -14.36 4.35 0.15
N GLU A 220 -14.25 5.34 1.05
CA GLU A 220 -13.53 5.24 2.32
C GLU A 220 -14.49 5.04 3.51
N ARG A 221 -15.70 4.47 3.30
CA ARG A 221 -16.63 4.13 4.40
C ARG A 221 -16.07 3.09 5.39
N GLY A 222 -15.04 2.36 4.96
CA GLY A 222 -14.30 1.38 5.76
C GLY A 222 -14.86 -0.04 5.66
N GLY A 223 -13.97 -1.01 5.79
CA GLY A 223 -14.24 -2.44 5.78
C GLY A 223 -14.17 -3.10 4.39
N ASP A 224 -14.03 -2.33 3.31
CA ASP A 224 -14.11 -2.82 1.93
C ASP A 224 -12.74 -3.27 1.37
N PHE A 225 -11.65 -2.60 1.75
CA PHE A 225 -10.28 -2.89 1.31
C PHE A 225 -9.35 -2.99 2.51
N LYS A 226 -8.79 -4.16 2.77
CA LYS A 226 -8.03 -4.42 4.00
C LYS A 226 -6.59 -4.78 3.71
N LEU A 227 -5.67 -3.96 4.19
CA LEU A 227 -4.26 -4.31 4.36
C LEU A 227 -4.10 -4.97 5.74
N ILE A 228 -3.87 -6.28 5.74
CA ILE A 228 -3.68 -7.08 6.95
C ILE A 228 -2.19 -7.12 7.28
N LEU A 229 -1.80 -6.55 8.42
CA LEU A 229 -0.41 -6.54 8.89
C LEU A 229 -0.19 -7.60 9.97
N GLY A 230 0.78 -8.48 9.77
CA GLY A 230 1.38 -9.27 10.84
C GLY A 230 2.32 -8.37 11.63
N GLN A 231 3.57 -8.26 11.21
CA GLN A 231 4.54 -7.26 11.61
C GLN A 231 4.59 -6.12 10.59
N ASP A 232 4.37 -4.89 11.05
CA ASP A 232 4.52 -3.67 10.25
C ASP A 232 6.01 -3.37 9.96
N LEU A 233 6.25 -2.53 8.95
CA LEU A 233 7.56 -2.10 8.46
C LEU A 233 8.55 -1.83 9.59
N SER A 234 9.62 -2.63 9.61
CA SER A 234 10.64 -2.60 10.64
C SER A 234 12.04 -2.76 10.06
N ILE A 235 13.00 -2.02 10.61
CA ILE A 235 14.42 -2.14 10.23
C ILE A 235 15.16 -2.98 11.27
N GLY A 236 15.88 -3.99 10.79
CA GLY A 236 16.72 -4.89 11.58
C GLY A 236 18.17 -4.94 11.11
N TYR A 237 18.98 -5.61 11.92
CA TYR A 237 20.40 -5.85 11.69
C TYR A 237 20.63 -7.29 11.22
N GLU A 238 21.42 -7.45 10.17
CA GLU A 238 21.75 -8.77 9.62
C GLU A 238 23.19 -9.15 9.91
N ASP A 239 24.15 -8.33 9.48
CA ASP A 239 25.58 -8.66 9.60
C ASP A 239 26.47 -7.42 9.44
N ARG A 240 27.76 -7.58 9.65
CA ARG A 240 28.78 -6.56 9.41
C ARG A 240 29.76 -7.00 8.34
N GLU A 241 29.97 -6.17 7.34
CA GLU A 241 30.96 -6.38 6.28
C GLU A 241 32.14 -5.42 6.47
N LYS A 242 33.17 -5.85 7.21
CA LYS A 242 34.41 -5.07 7.49
C LYS A 242 34.13 -3.62 7.97
N ASP A 243 34.06 -2.68 7.04
CA ASP A 243 33.87 -1.24 7.17
C ASP A 243 32.42 -0.77 6.97
N SER A 244 31.49 -1.69 6.72
CA SER A 244 30.07 -1.41 6.54
C SER A 244 29.17 -2.31 7.37
N VAL A 245 27.93 -1.88 7.55
CA VAL A 245 26.86 -2.62 8.25
C VAL A 245 25.77 -3.00 7.26
N ARG A 246 25.34 -4.25 7.28
CA ARG A 246 24.23 -4.77 6.48
C ARG A 246 22.97 -4.82 7.35
N LEU A 247 21.99 -4.03 6.95
CA LEU A 247 20.68 -3.91 7.60
C LEU A 247 19.60 -4.44 6.65
N PHE A 248 18.40 -4.62 7.16
CA PHE A 248 17.26 -5.02 6.35
C PHE A 248 15.98 -4.31 6.77
N VAL A 249 15.08 -4.10 5.81
CA VAL A 249 13.67 -3.76 6.04
C VAL A 249 12.87 -5.05 5.95
N THR A 250 11.96 -5.28 6.88
CA THR A 250 11.02 -6.40 6.84
C THR A 250 9.61 -5.97 7.19
N GLU A 251 8.65 -6.72 6.68
CA GLU A 251 7.24 -6.63 6.98
C GLU A 251 6.57 -7.95 6.61
N THR A 252 5.51 -8.29 7.32
CA THR A 252 4.64 -9.41 6.95
C THR A 252 3.23 -8.88 6.71
N PHE A 253 2.68 -9.05 5.51
CA PHE A 253 1.35 -8.52 5.20
C PHE A 253 0.60 -9.37 4.17
N THR A 254 -0.71 -9.16 4.06
CA THR A 254 -1.51 -9.58 2.92
C THR A 254 -2.56 -8.53 2.63
N PHE A 255 -3.09 -8.49 1.41
CA PHE A 255 -4.18 -7.59 1.03
C PHE A 255 -5.43 -8.38 0.68
N TYR A 256 -6.60 -7.84 1.03
CA TYR A 256 -7.89 -8.46 0.75
C TYR A 256 -8.94 -7.41 0.36
N VAL A 257 -9.47 -7.54 -0.85
CA VAL A 257 -10.65 -6.83 -1.32
C VAL A 257 -11.88 -7.59 -0.83
N VAL A 258 -12.60 -7.01 0.14
CA VAL A 258 -13.80 -7.61 0.75
C VAL A 258 -15.01 -7.37 -0.16
N ASN A 259 -15.24 -6.12 -0.54
CA ASN A 259 -16.39 -5.68 -1.31
C ASN A 259 -15.91 -4.92 -2.56
N PRO A 260 -15.73 -5.60 -3.71
CA PRO A 260 -15.31 -4.96 -4.95
C PRO A 260 -16.24 -3.82 -5.39
N GLU A 261 -17.51 -3.87 -5.00
CA GLU A 261 -18.50 -2.84 -5.31
C GLU A 261 -18.15 -1.43 -4.80
N ALA A 262 -17.29 -1.34 -3.79
CA ALA A 262 -16.80 -0.07 -3.25
C ALA A 262 -15.71 0.60 -4.11
N MET A 263 -15.39 0.06 -5.30
CA MET A 263 -14.49 0.70 -6.27
C MET A 263 -15.10 0.80 -7.67
N VAL A 264 -14.64 1.79 -8.44
CA VAL A 264 -14.91 1.95 -9.87
C VAL A 264 -13.61 2.34 -10.56
N TYR A 265 -13.30 1.68 -11.67
CA TYR A 265 -12.16 2.02 -12.53
C TYR A 265 -12.58 3.01 -13.61
N LEU A 266 -11.82 4.09 -13.78
CA LEU A 266 -12.00 5.06 -14.86
C LEU A 266 -10.92 4.82 -15.91
N ALA A 267 -11.32 4.41 -17.12
CA ALA A 267 -10.41 4.20 -18.25
C ALA A 267 -10.33 5.49 -19.09
N PHE A 268 -9.13 6.03 -19.29
CA PHE A 268 -8.87 7.31 -20.00
C PHE A 268 -8.35 7.13 -21.43
#